data_AF-A0A2G4IQH4-F1
#
_entry.id   AF-A0A2G4IQH4-F1
#
_cell.length_a   1.000
_cell.length_b   1.000
_cell.length_c   1.000
_cell.angle_alpha   90.00
_cell.angle_beta   90.00
_cell.angle_gamma   90.00
#
_symmetry.space_group_name_H-M   'P 1'
#
loop_
_entity.id
_entity.type
_entity.pdbx_description
1 polymer ?
#
loop_
_entity_poly.entity_id
_entity_poly.type
_entity_poly.pdbx_seq_one_letter_code
_entity_poly.pdbx_strand_id
1 'polypeptide(L)'
;MARSCQVCGKGFSMGNSVTIRGKAKYLGGVGTKVTGITRRKFKPNLQRLRVTIGRGTNTSLLVCTQCIKSGAVTKLVKHQPFRLPTVEKAKPAAVEAVPSGPRARP
;
A
#
# COMPACT_ATOMS: atom_id res chain seq x y z
N MET A 1 16.26 -18.63 6.60
CA MET A 1 15.06 -17.91 7.11
C MET A 1 14.23 -17.41 5.93
N ALA A 2 12.99 -17.88 5.79
CA ALA A 2 12.09 -17.34 4.77
C ALA A 2 11.76 -15.88 5.12
N ARG A 3 11.72 -14.96 4.14
CA ARG A 3 11.18 -13.62 4.37
C ARG A 3 9.68 -13.76 4.67
N SER A 4 9.33 -13.86 5.94
CA SER A 4 7.97 -13.81 6.45
C SER A 4 7.75 -12.51 7.22
N CYS A 5 6.48 -12.10 7.33
CA CYS A 5 6.11 -11.01 8.22
C CYS A 5 6.24 -11.48 9.68
N GLN A 6 6.96 -10.73 10.51
CA GLN A 6 7.12 -11.05 11.93
C GLN A 6 5.85 -10.77 12.76
N VAL A 7 4.91 -10.00 12.23
CA VAL A 7 3.66 -9.63 12.93
C VAL A 7 2.51 -10.58 12.60
N CYS A 8 2.33 -10.93 11.33
CA CYS A 8 1.20 -11.74 10.87
C CYS A 8 1.59 -13.08 10.27
N GLY A 9 2.87 -13.44 10.27
CA GLY A 9 3.36 -14.72 9.75
C GLY A 9 3.29 -14.89 8.23
N LYS A 10 2.76 -13.92 7.47
CA LYS A 10 2.61 -14.04 6.00
C LYS A 10 3.93 -14.39 5.34
N GLY A 11 3.97 -15.57 4.72
CA GLY A 11 5.10 -16.09 3.97
C GLY A 11 4.86 -16.08 2.46
N PHE A 12 5.79 -16.70 1.75
CA PHE A 12 5.64 -16.93 0.32
C PHE A 12 4.56 -17.99 0.06
N SER A 13 3.66 -17.72 -0.87
CA SER A 13 2.79 -18.76 -1.40
C SER A 13 3.28 -19.21 -2.78
N MET A 14 3.07 -20.49 -3.08
CA MET A 14 3.35 -21.05 -4.40
C MET A 14 2.12 -20.93 -5.28
N GLY A 15 2.32 -20.74 -6.57
CA GLY A 15 1.27 -20.97 -7.56
C GLY A 15 1.83 -21.01 -8.95
N ASN A 16 0.95 -20.94 -9.93
CA ASN A 16 1.32 -21.08 -11.34
C ASN A 16 1.21 -19.75 -12.08
N SER A 17 2.07 -19.57 -13.07
CA SER A 17 1.92 -18.59 -14.14
C SER A 17 1.33 -19.32 -15.33
N VAL A 18 0.09 -18.98 -15.68
CA VAL A 18 -0.63 -19.61 -16.80
C VAL A 18 -0.57 -18.63 -17.97
N THR A 19 0.07 -19.05 -19.06
CA THR A 19 0.08 -18.29 -20.31
C THR A 19 -1.07 -18.77 -21.20
N ILE A 20 -1.88 -17.83 -21.67
CA ILE A 20 -3.09 -18.10 -22.44
C ILE A 20 -3.01 -17.32 -23.75
N ARG A 21 -3.42 -17.95 -24.86
CA ARG A 21 -3.52 -17.33 -26.19
C ARG A 21 -4.94 -17.41 -26.74
N GLY A 22 -5.30 -16.48 -27.60
CA GLY A 22 -6.63 -16.39 -28.21
C GLY A 22 -7.59 -15.52 -27.40
N LYS A 23 -8.69 -15.11 -28.04
CA LYS A 23 -9.78 -14.35 -27.40
C LYS A 23 -10.75 -15.30 -26.71
N ALA A 24 -11.26 -14.91 -25.56
CA ALA A 24 -12.26 -15.68 -24.84
C ALA A 24 -13.58 -15.76 -25.63
N LYS A 25 -14.34 -16.86 -25.45
CA LYS A 25 -15.59 -17.09 -26.19
C LYS A 25 -16.63 -15.99 -25.98
N TYR A 26 -16.74 -15.47 -24.75
CA TYR A 26 -17.67 -14.38 -24.42
C TYR A 26 -17.33 -13.05 -25.12
N LEU A 27 -16.12 -12.89 -25.65
CA LEU A 27 -15.70 -11.74 -26.46
C LEU A 27 -15.85 -12.00 -27.98
N GLY A 28 -16.60 -13.03 -28.37
CA GLY A 28 -16.77 -13.43 -29.78
C GLY A 28 -15.56 -14.14 -30.38
N GLY A 29 -14.63 -14.63 -29.55
CA GLY A 29 -13.49 -15.44 -30.01
C GLY A 29 -13.82 -16.94 -30.10
N VAL A 30 -12.95 -17.71 -30.76
CA VAL A 30 -13.04 -19.19 -30.82
C VAL A 30 -12.80 -19.82 -29.44
N GLY A 31 -11.96 -19.19 -28.62
CA GLY A 31 -11.61 -19.64 -27.27
C GLY A 31 -10.16 -19.37 -26.90
N THR A 32 -9.90 -19.40 -25.60
CA THR A 32 -8.57 -19.25 -25.02
C THR A 32 -7.88 -20.61 -24.86
N LYS A 33 -6.70 -20.78 -25.46
CA LYS A 33 -5.84 -21.97 -25.29
C LYS A 33 -4.76 -21.72 -24.25
N VAL A 34 -4.57 -22.65 -23.32
CA VAL A 34 -3.43 -22.63 -22.38
C VAL A 34 -2.18 -23.09 -23.12
N THR A 35 -1.16 -22.24 -23.19
CA THR A 35 0.11 -22.54 -23.88
C THR A 35 1.22 -23.01 -22.98
N GLY A 36 1.16 -22.68 -21.69
CA GLY A 36 2.19 -23.09 -20.74
C GLY A 36 1.81 -22.78 -19.31
N ILE A 37 2.22 -23.67 -18.41
CA ILE A 37 2.02 -23.57 -16.97
C ILE A 37 3.39 -23.69 -16.32
N THR A 38 3.88 -22.62 -15.70
CA THR A 38 5.15 -22.61 -14.97
C THR A 38 4.93 -22.29 -13.50
N ARG A 39 5.79 -22.82 -12.61
CA ARG A 39 5.73 -22.53 -11.16
C ARG A 39 6.27 -21.12 -10.89
N ARG A 40 5.58 -20.36 -10.05
CA ARG A 40 6.02 -19.05 -9.53
C ARG A 40 5.83 -18.94 -8.03
N LYS A 41 6.56 -18.01 -7.41
CA LYS A 41 6.47 -17.67 -5.99
C LYS A 41 5.79 -16.32 -5.83
N PHE A 42 4.66 -16.27 -5.13
CA PHE A 42 4.03 -15.02 -4.72
C PHE A 42 4.71 -14.51 -3.45
N LYS A 43 5.34 -13.35 -3.58
CA LYS A 43 6.05 -12.70 -2.48
C LYS A 43 5.15 -11.65 -1.84
N PRO A 44 4.86 -11.74 -0.52
CA PRO A 44 4.20 -10.63 0.16
C PRO A 44 5.09 -9.38 0.09
N ASN A 45 4.47 -8.20 -0.02
CA ASN A 45 5.21 -6.94 0.03
C ASN A 45 5.67 -6.70 1.47
N LEU A 46 6.88 -7.19 1.77
CA LEU A 46 7.54 -7.05 3.06
C LEU A 46 8.50 -5.87 3.02
N GLN A 47 8.33 -4.96 3.95
CA GLN A 47 9.20 -3.80 4.14
C GLN A 47 10.00 -3.97 5.42
N ARG A 48 11.28 -3.61 5.37
CA ARG A 48 12.12 -3.50 6.57
C ARG A 48 11.88 -2.13 7.19
N LEU A 49 11.34 -2.10 8.40
CA LEU A 49 10.98 -0.86 9.08
C LEU A 49 11.45 -0.88 10.53
N ARG A 50 11.75 0.32 11.05
CA ARG A 50 11.92 0.52 12.50
C ARG A 50 10.56 0.74 13.13
N VAL A 51 10.25 -0.15 14.06
CA VAL A 51 8.98 -0.23 14.76
C VAL A 51 9.24 0.04 16.24
N THR A 52 8.37 0.81 16.85
CA THR A 52 8.33 0.94 18.30
C THR A 52 7.48 -0.19 18.86
N ILE A 53 8.08 -1.12 19.61
CA ILE A 53 7.38 -2.20 20.30
C ILE A 53 7.16 -1.77 21.76
N GLY A 54 5.91 -1.79 22.22
CA GLY A 54 5.56 -1.47 23.61
C GLY A 54 5.99 -0.05 24.03
N ARG A 55 6.43 0.10 25.29
CA ARG A 55 6.78 1.38 25.94
C ARG A 55 8.14 1.98 25.53
N GLY A 56 8.63 1.71 24.32
CA GLY A 56 9.73 2.50 23.74
C GLY A 56 10.94 1.74 23.17
N THR A 57 10.92 0.40 23.09
CA THR A 57 12.02 -0.31 22.42
C THR A 57 11.84 -0.23 20.91
N ASN A 58 12.83 0.36 20.24
CA ASN A 58 12.83 0.50 18.78
C ASN A 58 13.61 -0.64 18.15
N THR A 59 12.94 -1.50 17.39
CA THR A 59 13.57 -2.62 16.70
C THR A 59 13.29 -2.58 15.21
N SER A 60 14.19 -3.16 14.41
CA SER A 60 13.97 -3.31 12.97
C SER A 60 13.29 -4.64 12.69
N LEU A 61 12.10 -4.58 12.11
CA LEU A 61 11.30 -5.75 11.78
C LEU A 61 11.01 -5.86 10.28
N LEU A 62 10.75 -7.08 9.82
CA LEU A 62 10.18 -7.35 8.50
C LEU A 62 8.66 -7.38 8.62
N VAL A 63 7.99 -6.38 8.04
CA VAL A 63 6.56 -6.14 8.21
C VAL A 63 5.84 -6.10 6.86
N CYS A 64 4.65 -6.67 6.81
CA CYS A 64 3.78 -6.63 5.64
C CYS A 64 3.13 -5.26 5.44
N THR A 65 2.96 -4.81 4.19
CA THR A 65 2.26 -3.53 3.90
C THR A 65 0.84 -3.47 4.43
N GLN A 66 0.12 -4.60 4.47
CA GLN A 66 -1.23 -4.64 5.06
C GLN A 66 -1.22 -4.38 6.57
N CYS A 67 -0.21 -4.88 7.27
CA CYS A 67 -0.01 -4.71 8.72
C CYS A 67 0.33 -3.25 9.04
N ILE A 68 1.12 -2.63 8.15
CA ILE A 68 1.44 -1.20 8.22
C ILE A 68 0.18 -0.36 7.98
N LYS A 69 -0.63 -0.73 6.98
CA LYS A 69 -1.86 -0.01 6.63
C LYS A 69 -2.93 -0.13 7.72
N SER A 70 -3.02 -1.27 8.40
CA SER A 70 -4.00 -1.51 9.46
C SER A 70 -3.61 -0.91 10.82
N GLY A 71 -2.46 -0.22 10.92
CA GLY A 71 -2.02 0.38 12.18
C GLY A 71 -1.56 -0.61 13.25
N ALA A 72 -1.42 -1.90 12.91
CA ALA A 72 -0.89 -2.92 13.82
C ALA A 72 0.57 -2.68 14.23
N VAL A 73 1.24 -1.76 13.53
CA VAL A 73 2.66 -1.43 13.68
C VAL A 73 2.83 0.08 13.58
N THR A 74 3.31 0.70 14.65
CA THR A 74 3.68 2.12 14.66
C THR A 74 5.10 2.30 14.11
N LYS A 75 5.20 3.00 12.97
CA LYS A 75 6.51 3.39 12.41
C LYS A 75 7.15 4.43 13.33
N LEU A 76 8.46 4.30 13.53
CA LEU A 76 9.22 5.38 14.17
C LEU A 76 9.21 6.62 13.28
N VAL A 77 8.61 7.71 13.77
CA VAL A 77 8.59 9.01 13.08
C VAL A 77 9.98 9.62 13.20
N LYS A 78 10.71 9.72 12.09
CA LYS A 78 11.96 10.47 12.03
C LYS A 78 11.62 11.95 11.95
N HIS A 79 11.81 12.68 13.04
CA HIS A 79 11.79 14.15 12.98
C HIS A 79 13.07 14.65 12.31
N GLN A 80 12.95 15.63 11.44
CA GLN A 80 14.14 16.29 10.89
C GLN A 80 14.87 17.05 11.99
N PRO A 81 16.22 17.12 11.95
CA PRO A 81 17.05 17.64 13.03
C PRO A 81 16.82 19.13 13.35
N PHE A 82 16.18 19.87 12.47
CA PHE A 82 15.75 21.24 12.72
C PHE A 82 14.37 21.44 12.08
N ARG A 83 13.35 21.62 12.91
CA ARG A 83 12.15 22.34 12.49
C ARG A 83 12.35 23.76 12.99
N LEU A 84 12.64 24.70 12.08
CA LEU A 84 12.41 26.10 12.42
C LEU A 84 10.92 26.20 12.76
N PRO A 85 10.52 26.74 13.94
CA PRO A 85 9.13 27.07 14.16
C PRO A 85 8.77 28.01 13.02
N THR A 86 7.84 27.57 12.19
CA THR A 86 7.37 28.39 11.09
C THR A 86 6.76 29.61 11.76
N VAL A 87 7.43 30.77 11.66
CA VAL A 87 6.80 32.05 11.93
C VAL A 87 5.52 32.01 11.13
N GLU A 88 4.42 32.10 11.86
CA GLU A 88 3.05 31.86 11.43
C GLU A 88 2.80 32.51 10.06
N LYS A 89 2.95 31.76 8.98
CA LYS A 89 2.26 32.12 7.74
C LYS A 89 0.82 31.72 7.97
N ALA A 90 0.09 32.64 8.59
CA ALA A 90 -1.36 32.64 8.63
C ALA A 90 -1.84 32.24 7.24
N LYS A 91 -2.47 31.07 7.15
CA LYS A 91 -3.20 30.67 5.95
C LYS A 91 -4.28 31.74 5.78
N PRO A 92 -4.27 32.56 4.73
CA PRO A 92 -5.40 33.45 4.49
C PRO A 92 -6.63 32.55 4.35
N ALA A 93 -7.63 32.80 5.20
CA ALA A 93 -8.92 32.15 5.09
C ALA A 93 -9.40 32.33 3.64
N ALA A 94 -9.74 31.21 3.00
CA ALA A 94 -10.36 31.25 1.69
C ALA A 94 -11.63 32.09 1.84
N VAL A 95 -11.65 33.24 1.17
CA VAL A 95 -12.88 33.98 0.89
C VAL A 95 -13.78 33.03 0.13
N GLU A 96 -14.99 32.84 0.66
CA GLU A 96 -16.03 32.01 0.08
C GLU A 96 -16.24 32.38 -1.39
N ALA A 97 -15.92 31.45 -2.28
CA ALA A 97 -16.31 31.57 -3.68
C ALA A 97 -17.82 31.34 -3.75
N VAL A 98 -18.56 32.44 -3.88
CA VAL A 98 -19.97 32.49 -4.27
C VAL A 98 -20.21 31.51 -5.44
N PRO A 99 -21.20 30.60 -5.36
CA PRO A 99 -21.49 29.70 -6.47
C PRO A 99 -22.20 30.47 -7.59
N SER A 100 -21.44 31.05 -8.52
CA SER A 100 -21.98 31.61 -9.76
C SER A 100 -22.10 30.50 -10.82
N GLY A 101 -23.24 29.80 -10.81
CA GLY A 101 -23.60 28.79 -11.81
C GLY A 101 -25.11 28.43 -11.75
N PRO A 102 -25.74 28.08 -12.89
CA PRO A 102 -27.08 28.56 -13.28
C PRO A 102 -28.30 27.93 -12.57
N ARG A 103 -28.11 27.24 -11.42
CA ARG A 103 -29.21 26.60 -10.65
C ARG A 103 -29.29 27.05 -9.19
N ALA A 104 -28.90 28.29 -8.90
CA ALA A 104 -29.21 28.92 -7.62
C ALA A 104 -30.67 29.39 -7.61
N ARG A 105 -31.54 28.69 -6.87
CA ARG A 105 -32.73 29.27 -6.24
C ARG A 105 -32.38 29.51 -4.76
N PRO A 106 -32.95 30.56 -4.12
CA PRO A 106 -32.62 30.92 -2.75
C PRO A 106 -32.86 29.77 -1.77
#